data_AF-A0A3N4MIQ6-F1
#
_entry.id   AF-A0A3N4MIQ6-F1
#
_cell.length_a   1.000
_cell.length_b   1.000
_cell.length_c   1.000
_cell.angle_alpha   90.00
_cell.angle_beta   90.00
_cell.angle_gamma   90.00
#
_symmetry.space_group_name_H-M   'P 1'
#
loop_
_entity.id
_entity.type
_entity.pdbx_description
1 polymer ?
#
loop_
_entity_poly.entity_id
_entity_poly.type
_entity_poly.pdbx_seq_one_letter_code
_entity_poly.pdbx_strand_id
1 'polypeptide(L)'
;MQPETDVRLDSGQVNETVNQPVGNDDSQPCFAINEVVLEGEHHQKFQFALKRALHETGFQAGKCLNAGDINRIMTVAQNAVIGRGFTTTRILAAPQDLNSGKLVLTVLAGYLKNIEIDVSQKDETHADRIAAFQNEFPTRSDGILNLRDLEQGLENLKRIPTAGADIQIVPVDGVPNQSTVLVKWQQRLLP
;
A
#
# COMPACT_ATOMS: atom_id res chain seq x y z
N MET A 1 4.93 52.62 18.45
CA MET A 1 3.98 52.15 17.41
C MET A 1 4.51 50.85 16.85
N GLN A 2 3.95 49.73 17.30
CA GLN A 2 3.98 48.43 16.63
C GLN A 2 2.53 47.93 16.69
N PRO A 3 1.90 47.57 15.56
CA PRO A 3 0.59 46.92 15.61
C PRO A 3 0.79 45.42 15.84
N GLU A 4 0.22 44.91 16.94
CA GLU A 4 0.00 43.48 17.09
C GLU A 4 -1.00 43.04 16.02
N THR A 5 -0.54 42.16 15.12
CA THR A 5 -1.42 41.57 14.11
C THR A 5 -2.05 40.34 14.72
N ASP A 6 -3.26 40.51 15.23
CA ASP A 6 -4.15 39.45 15.69
C ASP A 6 -4.64 38.65 14.46
N VAL A 7 -4.11 37.44 14.27
CA VAL A 7 -4.55 36.54 13.20
C VAL A 7 -5.80 35.79 13.70
N ARG A 8 -6.97 36.42 13.54
CA ARG A 8 -8.25 35.73 13.65
C ARG A 8 -8.37 34.75 12.48
N LEU A 9 -8.19 33.47 12.76
CA LEU A 9 -8.61 32.40 11.86
C LEU A 9 -10.14 32.41 11.82
N ASP A 10 -10.69 32.83 10.69
CA ASP A 10 -12.09 32.65 10.33
C ASP A 10 -12.42 31.15 10.41
N SER A 11 -13.21 30.77 11.40
CA SER A 11 -13.79 29.43 11.50
C SER A 11 -14.91 29.33 10.44
N GLY A 12 -14.48 29.32 9.18
CA GLY A 12 -15.30 28.98 8.03
C GLY A 12 -15.65 27.49 8.13
N GLN A 13 -16.96 27.24 8.05
CA GLN A 13 -17.60 25.93 8.14
C GLN A 13 -16.86 24.87 7.31
N VAL A 14 -16.14 23.99 8.00
CA VAL A 14 -15.77 22.70 7.44
C VAL A 14 -17.09 21.93 7.37
N ASN A 15 -17.64 21.78 6.18
CA ASN A 15 -18.72 20.83 5.93
C ASN A 15 -18.15 19.43 6.20
N GLU A 16 -18.23 19.02 7.47
CA GLU A 16 -18.04 17.64 7.92
C GLU A 16 -19.20 16.82 7.36
N THR A 17 -19.02 16.32 6.13
CA THR A 17 -19.82 15.22 5.59
C THR A 17 -18.88 14.05 5.28
N VAL A 18 -18.15 13.59 6.29
CA VAL A 18 -17.38 12.34 6.24
C VAL A 18 -17.64 11.53 7.51
N ASN A 19 -18.87 11.06 7.64
CA ASN A 19 -19.20 9.74 8.20
C ASN A 19 -20.72 9.63 8.24
N GLN A 20 -21.32 9.21 7.13
CA GLN A 20 -22.62 8.57 7.19
C GLN A 20 -22.39 7.09 6.88
N PRO A 21 -22.85 6.16 7.73
CA PRO A 21 -22.97 4.78 7.31
C PRO A 21 -23.91 4.79 6.10
N VAL A 22 -23.41 4.36 4.95
CA VAL A 22 -24.23 4.16 3.76
C VAL A 22 -25.24 3.09 4.13
N GLY A 23 -26.44 3.53 4.51
CA GLY A 23 -27.59 2.66 4.69
C GLY A 23 -27.85 1.93 3.39
N ASN A 24 -28.34 0.69 3.48
CA ASN A 24 -28.86 -0.05 2.34
C ASN A 24 -30.02 0.75 1.74
N ASP A 25 -29.70 1.60 0.77
CA ASP A 25 -30.68 2.20 -0.12
C ASP A 25 -30.97 1.16 -1.20
N ASP A 26 -32.09 0.45 -1.04
CA ASP A 26 -32.60 -0.55 -1.99
C ASP A 26 -32.86 0.06 -3.41
N SER A 27 -32.65 1.36 -3.59
CA SER A 27 -32.74 2.05 -4.90
C SER A 27 -31.47 2.00 -5.74
N GLN A 28 -30.33 1.48 -5.25
CA GLN A 28 -29.14 1.35 -6.09
C GLN A 28 -29.22 0.11 -7.00
N PRO A 29 -28.94 0.24 -8.32
CA PRO A 29 -28.93 -0.91 -9.22
C PRO A 29 -27.85 -1.91 -8.76
N CYS A 30 -28.25 -3.18 -8.67
CA CYS A 30 -27.36 -4.28 -8.32
C CYS A 30 -27.40 -5.38 -9.38
N PHE A 31 -26.32 -6.16 -9.44
CA PHE A 31 -26.17 -7.29 -10.37
C PHE A 31 -26.05 -8.58 -9.60
N ALA A 32 -26.75 -9.63 -10.04
CA ALA A 32 -26.61 -10.96 -9.46
C ALA A 32 -25.24 -11.54 -9.86
N ILE A 33 -24.31 -11.62 -8.91
CA ILE A 33 -22.94 -12.12 -9.15
C ILE A 33 -22.84 -13.58 -8.69
N ASN A 34 -22.52 -14.46 -9.62
CA ASN A 34 -22.31 -15.90 -9.40
C ASN A 34 -20.85 -16.21 -9.07
N GLU A 35 -19.91 -15.46 -9.66
CA GLU A 35 -18.48 -15.73 -9.52
C GLU A 35 -17.71 -14.42 -9.34
N VAL A 36 -16.76 -14.42 -8.40
CA VAL A 36 -15.75 -13.36 -8.28
C VAL A 36 -14.39 -13.99 -8.51
N VAL A 37 -13.64 -13.46 -9.47
CA VAL A 37 -12.29 -13.94 -9.81
C VAL A 37 -11.25 -12.85 -9.58
N LEU A 38 -10.01 -13.29 -9.35
CA LEU A 38 -8.85 -12.41 -9.30
C LEU A 38 -7.94 -12.73 -10.49
N GLU A 39 -7.70 -11.74 -11.33
CA GLU A 39 -6.81 -11.79 -12.49
C GLU A 39 -5.62 -10.85 -12.31
N GLY A 40 -4.69 -10.86 -13.26
CA GLY A 40 -3.45 -10.09 -13.22
C GLY A 40 -2.20 -10.95 -13.03
N GLU A 41 -1.04 -10.31 -13.15
CA GLU A 41 0.24 -10.97 -12.95
C GLU A 41 0.37 -11.45 -11.49
N HIS A 42 0.87 -12.67 -11.30
CA HIS A 42 0.98 -13.31 -9.98
C HIS A 42 -0.33 -13.41 -9.16
N HIS A 43 -1.52 -13.27 -9.76
CA HIS A 43 -2.81 -13.33 -9.04
C HIS A 43 -2.96 -14.56 -8.15
N GLN A 44 -2.38 -15.70 -8.53
CA GLN A 44 -2.36 -16.93 -7.72
C GLN A 44 -1.79 -16.70 -6.31
N LYS A 45 -0.76 -15.87 -6.17
CA LYS A 45 -0.14 -15.51 -4.88
C LYS A 45 -1.07 -14.69 -3.98
N PHE A 46 -2.02 -13.98 -4.58
CA PHE A 46 -2.95 -13.07 -3.91
C PHE A 46 -4.36 -13.66 -3.74
N GLN A 47 -4.59 -14.91 -4.13
CA GLN A 47 -5.87 -15.60 -3.94
C GLN A 47 -6.33 -15.63 -2.47
N PHE A 48 -5.39 -15.60 -1.52
CA PHE A 48 -5.73 -15.51 -0.10
C PHE A 48 -6.56 -14.25 0.23
N ALA A 49 -6.29 -13.14 -0.46
CA ALA A 49 -6.95 -11.86 -0.22
C ALA A 49 -8.39 -11.90 -0.72
N LEU A 50 -8.60 -12.42 -1.93
CA LEU A 50 -9.95 -12.63 -2.46
C LEU A 50 -10.75 -13.59 -1.56
N LYS A 51 -10.19 -14.76 -1.21
CA LYS A 51 -10.86 -15.73 -0.33
C LYS A 51 -11.29 -15.11 0.99
N ARG A 52 -10.41 -14.34 1.63
CA ARG A 52 -10.71 -13.63 2.88
C ARG A 52 -11.82 -12.61 2.69
N ALA A 53 -11.78 -11.82 1.61
CA ALA A 53 -12.79 -10.82 1.31
C ALA A 53 -14.17 -11.44 1.08
N LEU A 54 -14.27 -12.48 0.25
CA LEU A 54 -15.55 -13.17 0.00
C LEU A 54 -16.14 -13.77 1.28
N HIS A 55 -15.30 -14.34 2.15
CA HIS A 55 -15.72 -14.85 3.45
C HIS A 55 -16.22 -13.74 4.40
N GLU A 56 -15.41 -12.69 4.64
CA GLU A 56 -15.74 -11.62 5.59
C GLU A 56 -16.89 -10.72 5.13
N THR A 57 -17.14 -10.66 3.81
CA THR A 57 -18.27 -9.92 3.25
C THR A 57 -19.55 -10.76 3.10
N GLY A 58 -19.47 -12.06 3.39
CA GLY A 58 -20.60 -12.99 3.21
C GLY A 58 -21.06 -13.05 1.76
N PHE A 59 -20.12 -13.13 0.81
CA PHE A 59 -20.43 -13.36 -0.58
C PHE A 59 -20.90 -14.81 -0.80
N GLN A 60 -21.95 -14.97 -1.59
CA GLN A 60 -22.47 -16.24 -2.05
C GLN A 60 -22.87 -16.10 -3.53
N ALA A 61 -22.77 -17.18 -4.30
CA ALA A 61 -23.17 -17.16 -5.71
C ALA A 61 -24.64 -16.74 -5.85
N GLY A 62 -24.92 -15.83 -6.77
CA GLY A 62 -26.24 -15.27 -7.03
C GLY A 62 -26.59 -14.06 -6.15
N LYS A 63 -25.72 -13.65 -5.22
CA LYS A 63 -25.95 -12.45 -4.40
C LYS A 63 -26.00 -11.20 -5.29
N CYS A 64 -27.02 -10.36 -5.08
CA CYS A 64 -27.08 -9.06 -5.74
C CYS A 64 -26.03 -8.13 -5.12
N LEU A 65 -25.07 -7.68 -5.92
CA LEU A 65 -24.03 -6.74 -5.48
C LEU A 65 -24.23 -5.40 -6.16
N ASN A 66 -24.29 -4.34 -5.37
CA ASN A 66 -24.19 -2.97 -5.86
C ASN A 66 -22.73 -2.48 -5.84
N ALA A 67 -22.49 -1.24 -6.28
CA ALA A 67 -21.14 -0.66 -6.28
C ALA A 67 -20.52 -0.59 -4.87
N GLY A 68 -21.33 -0.33 -3.83
CA GLY A 68 -20.90 -0.32 -2.43
C GLY A 68 -20.42 -1.69 -1.95
N ASP A 69 -21.15 -2.76 -2.30
CA ASP A 69 -20.78 -4.14 -1.98
C ASP A 69 -19.47 -4.55 -2.66
N ILE A 70 -19.33 -4.23 -3.95
CA ILE A 70 -18.10 -4.50 -4.71
C ILE A 70 -16.92 -3.76 -4.08
N ASN A 71 -17.10 -2.48 -3.76
CA ASN A 71 -16.08 -1.68 -3.11
C ASN A 71 -15.71 -2.24 -1.72
N ARG A 72 -16.68 -2.78 -0.97
CA ARG A 72 -16.43 -3.45 0.31
C ARG A 72 -15.59 -4.71 0.13
N ILE A 73 -15.90 -5.57 -0.85
CA ILE A 73 -15.08 -6.74 -1.19
C ILE A 73 -13.65 -6.31 -1.54
N MET A 74 -13.51 -5.31 -2.42
CA MET A 74 -12.21 -4.78 -2.82
C MET A 74 -11.41 -4.23 -1.63
N THR A 75 -12.06 -3.49 -0.73
CA THR A 75 -11.42 -2.90 0.46
C THR A 75 -10.90 -3.99 1.40
N VAL A 76 -11.71 -5.02 1.67
CA VAL A 76 -11.29 -6.13 2.52
C VAL A 76 -10.14 -6.91 1.86
N ALA A 77 -10.21 -7.16 0.55
CA ALA A 77 -9.15 -7.83 -0.17
C ALA A 77 -7.85 -7.00 -0.13
N GLN A 78 -7.93 -5.69 -0.38
CA GLN A 78 -6.81 -4.77 -0.32
C GLN A 78 -6.16 -4.76 1.08
N ASN A 79 -6.97 -4.72 2.14
CA ASN A 79 -6.48 -4.77 3.52
C ASN A 79 -5.82 -6.12 3.85
N ALA A 80 -6.31 -7.22 3.28
CA ALA A 80 -5.65 -8.52 3.42
C ALA A 80 -4.26 -8.53 2.76
N VAL A 81 -4.12 -7.92 1.59
CA VAL A 81 -2.84 -7.75 0.88
C VAL A 81 -1.86 -6.90 1.70
N ILE A 82 -2.31 -5.73 2.17
CA ILE A 82 -1.52 -4.84 3.03
C ILE A 82 -1.12 -5.54 4.32
N GLY A 83 -2.05 -6.26 4.95
CA GLY A 83 -1.80 -6.99 6.20
C GLY A 83 -0.72 -8.07 6.08
N ARG A 84 -0.42 -8.54 4.85
CA ARG A 84 0.71 -9.45 4.58
C ARG A 84 2.00 -8.75 4.14
N GLY A 85 2.05 -7.42 4.18
CA GLY A 85 3.23 -6.60 3.88
C GLY A 85 3.33 -6.12 2.42
N PHE A 86 2.37 -6.44 1.55
CA PHE A 86 2.40 -6.03 0.13
C PHE A 86 1.81 -4.62 -0.05
N THR A 87 2.48 -3.61 0.50
CA THR A 87 1.97 -2.23 0.60
C THR A 87 1.84 -1.50 -0.74
N THR A 88 2.63 -1.88 -1.74
CA THR A 88 2.61 -1.32 -3.10
C THR A 88 1.72 -2.09 -4.06
N THR A 89 1.11 -3.20 -3.62
CA THR A 89 0.21 -4.02 -4.43
C THR A 89 -1.24 -3.53 -4.30
N ARG A 90 -1.95 -3.43 -5.42
CA ARG A 90 -3.34 -2.92 -5.49
C ARG A 90 -4.31 -3.97 -6.00
N ILE A 91 -5.53 -3.98 -5.48
CA ILE A 91 -6.67 -4.71 -6.01
C ILE A 91 -7.69 -3.71 -6.55
N LEU A 92 -8.01 -3.84 -7.83
CA LEU A 92 -8.87 -2.92 -8.57
C LEU A 92 -9.97 -3.69 -9.32
N ALA A 93 -10.99 -2.97 -9.77
CA ALA A 93 -11.96 -3.47 -10.74
C ALA A 93 -11.96 -2.50 -11.94
N ALA A 94 -11.67 -3.00 -13.13
CA ALA A 94 -11.82 -2.23 -14.35
C ALA A 94 -13.32 -2.10 -14.71
N PRO A 95 -13.72 -1.07 -15.49
CA PRO A 95 -15.05 -1.01 -16.07
C PRO A 95 -15.36 -2.31 -16.83
N GLN A 96 -16.46 -2.97 -16.46
CA GLN A 96 -16.82 -4.28 -16.97
C GLN A 96 -18.34 -4.44 -16.99
N ASP A 97 -18.83 -5.35 -17.84
CA ASP A 97 -20.24 -5.74 -17.86
C ASP A 97 -20.51 -6.87 -16.86
N LEU A 98 -21.33 -6.58 -15.86
CA LEU A 98 -21.68 -7.51 -14.78
C LEU A 98 -22.93 -8.36 -15.09
N ASN A 99 -23.59 -8.18 -16.23
CA ASN A 99 -24.76 -8.96 -16.62
C ASN A 99 -24.45 -10.46 -16.80
N SER A 100 -23.18 -10.81 -17.03
CA SER A 100 -22.71 -12.20 -17.08
C SER A 100 -22.77 -12.91 -15.71
N GLY A 101 -22.91 -12.15 -14.63
CA GLY A 101 -22.78 -12.64 -13.26
C GLY A 101 -21.34 -12.96 -12.85
N LYS A 102 -20.35 -12.49 -13.61
CA LYS A 102 -18.92 -12.63 -13.25
C LYS A 102 -18.33 -11.26 -12.92
N LEU A 103 -17.79 -11.12 -11.71
CA LEU A 103 -17.01 -9.98 -11.28
C LEU A 103 -15.51 -10.31 -11.36
N VAL A 104 -14.79 -9.57 -12.19
CA VAL A 104 -13.33 -9.68 -12.32
C VAL A 104 -12.68 -8.58 -11.51
N LEU A 105 -11.91 -8.97 -10.49
CA LEU A 105 -10.96 -8.09 -9.82
C LEU A 105 -9.58 -8.31 -10.41
N THR A 106 -8.79 -7.25 -10.51
CA THR A 106 -7.42 -7.29 -11.03
C THR A 106 -6.44 -6.96 -9.90
N VAL A 107 -5.43 -7.80 -9.70
CA VAL A 107 -4.26 -7.44 -8.90
C VAL A 107 -3.22 -6.75 -9.76
N LEU A 108 -2.72 -5.61 -9.27
CA LEU A 108 -1.54 -4.93 -9.76
C LEU A 108 -0.44 -5.08 -8.72
N ALA A 109 0.47 -6.03 -8.94
CA ALA A 109 1.61 -6.25 -8.07
C ALA A 109 2.57 -5.07 -8.13
N GLY A 110 3.05 -4.63 -6.97
CA GLY A 110 4.09 -3.61 -6.86
C GLY A 110 5.47 -4.26 -6.76
N TYR A 111 6.41 -3.82 -7.60
CA TYR A 111 7.73 -4.41 -7.74
C TYR A 111 8.82 -3.51 -7.14
N LEU A 112 9.82 -4.16 -6.57
CA LEU A 112 11.05 -3.50 -6.13
C LEU A 112 11.97 -3.33 -7.35
N LYS A 113 12.27 -2.09 -7.72
CA LYS A 113 13.27 -1.80 -8.76
C LYS A 113 14.68 -1.96 -8.21
N ASN A 114 14.96 -1.24 -7.13
CA ASN A 114 16.26 -1.21 -6.47
C ASN A 114 16.14 -0.64 -5.05
N ILE A 115 17.22 -0.78 -4.30
CA ILE A 115 17.40 -0.20 -2.97
C ILE A 115 18.61 0.73 -3.06
N GLU A 116 18.42 1.97 -2.63
CA GLU A 116 19.42 3.04 -2.71
C GLU A 116 19.64 3.66 -1.35
N ILE A 117 20.87 4.10 -1.05
CA ILE A 117 21.16 4.85 0.17
C ILE A 117 20.88 6.32 -0.11
N ASP A 118 20.11 6.95 0.77
CA ASP A 118 19.97 8.41 0.76
C ASP A 118 21.28 9.02 1.23
N VAL A 119 21.92 9.71 0.30
CA VAL A 119 23.22 10.31 0.47
C VAL A 119 23.17 11.84 0.51
N SER A 120 21.98 12.42 0.69
CA SER A 120 21.81 13.86 0.80
C SER A 120 22.53 14.48 2.00
N GLN A 121 22.86 13.68 3.03
CA GLN A 121 23.52 14.10 4.27
C GLN A 121 24.87 13.39 4.49
N LYS A 122 25.60 13.03 3.42
CA LYS A 122 26.86 12.25 3.51
C LYS A 122 27.86 12.80 4.53
N ASP A 123 28.05 14.10 4.55
CA ASP A 123 29.06 14.77 5.38
C ASP A 123 28.76 14.68 6.89
N GLU A 124 27.47 14.52 7.24
CA GLU A 124 27.00 14.44 8.63
C GLU A 124 26.76 13.00 9.10
N THR A 125 26.45 12.10 8.16
CA THR A 125 25.95 10.75 8.49
C THR A 125 26.98 9.65 8.29
N HIS A 126 28.11 9.94 7.64
CA HIS A 126 29.12 8.94 7.24
C HIS A 126 28.53 7.77 6.42
N ALA A 127 27.44 8.02 5.68
CA ALA A 127 26.73 7.02 4.89
C ALA A 127 27.59 6.41 3.76
N ASP A 128 28.64 7.12 3.33
CA ASP A 128 29.66 6.67 2.37
C ASP A 128 30.47 5.46 2.87
N ARG A 129 30.57 5.28 4.20
CA ARG A 129 31.27 4.15 4.81
C ARG A 129 30.55 2.84 4.59
N ILE A 130 29.31 2.85 4.08
CA ILE A 130 28.61 1.62 3.82
C ILE A 130 28.34 1.37 2.35
N ALA A 131 29.35 0.83 1.70
CA ALA A 131 29.22 0.16 0.40
C ALA A 131 28.57 -1.24 0.51
N ALA A 132 28.39 -1.80 1.72
CA ALA A 132 28.08 -3.22 1.93
C ALA A 132 26.58 -3.56 2.13
N PHE A 133 25.68 -2.58 2.23
CA PHE A 133 24.28 -2.80 2.62
C PHE A 133 23.38 -3.44 1.56
N GLN A 134 23.81 -3.51 0.30
CA GLN A 134 23.04 -4.22 -0.74
C GLN A 134 22.77 -5.69 -0.35
N ASN A 135 23.64 -6.29 0.46
CA ASN A 135 23.50 -7.67 0.94
C ASN A 135 22.57 -7.83 2.14
N GLU A 136 22.13 -6.74 2.79
CA GLU A 136 21.33 -6.82 4.01
C GLU A 136 19.82 -6.88 3.73
N PHE A 137 19.40 -6.51 2.52
CA PHE A 137 18.01 -6.57 2.09
C PHE A 137 17.77 -7.80 1.22
N PRO A 138 16.99 -8.79 1.70
CA PRO A 138 16.62 -9.93 0.88
C PRO A 138 15.72 -9.45 -0.27
N THR A 139 16.14 -9.72 -1.51
CA THR A 139 15.26 -9.55 -2.67
C THR A 139 14.62 -10.88 -3.03
N ARG A 140 13.30 -10.87 -3.23
CA ARG A 140 12.57 -12.04 -3.67
C ARG A 140 12.85 -12.33 -5.14
N SER A 141 12.88 -13.61 -5.51
CA SER A 141 13.03 -14.01 -6.92
C SER A 141 11.87 -13.55 -7.82
N ASP A 142 10.70 -13.26 -7.22
CA ASP A 142 9.53 -12.73 -7.92
C ASP A 142 9.53 -11.19 -8.04
N GLY A 143 10.51 -10.50 -7.45
CA GLY A 143 10.66 -9.03 -7.54
C GLY A 143 9.54 -8.23 -6.85
N ILE A 144 8.53 -8.88 -6.28
CA ILE A 144 7.40 -8.21 -5.63
C ILE A 144 7.86 -7.60 -4.31
N LEU A 145 7.60 -6.32 -4.12
CA LEU A 145 7.96 -5.62 -2.88
C LEU A 145 7.08 -6.11 -1.73
N ASN A 146 7.72 -6.52 -0.63
CA ASN A 146 7.06 -6.78 0.63
C ASN A 146 7.79 -6.04 1.75
N LEU A 147 7.06 -5.24 2.54
CA LEU A 147 7.62 -4.46 3.63
C LEU A 147 8.32 -5.33 4.68
N ARG A 148 7.82 -6.54 4.95
CA ARG A 148 8.40 -7.45 5.94
C ARG A 148 9.80 -7.91 5.55
N ASP A 149 10.07 -8.03 4.25
CA ASP A 149 11.40 -8.38 3.76
C ASP A 149 12.39 -7.21 4.00
N LEU A 150 11.90 -5.97 3.98
CA LEU A 150 12.69 -4.77 4.26
C LEU A 150 12.93 -4.55 5.75
N GLU A 151 12.00 -4.96 6.61
CA GLU A 151 12.11 -4.84 8.08
C GLU A 151 13.33 -5.61 8.62
N GLN A 152 13.60 -6.80 8.09
CA GLN A 152 14.78 -7.58 8.50
C GLN A 152 16.09 -6.89 8.10
N GLY A 153 16.13 -6.31 6.89
CA GLY A 153 17.28 -5.52 6.45
C GLY A 153 17.47 -4.29 7.33
N LEU A 154 16.39 -3.61 7.69
CA LEU A 154 16.43 -2.45 8.59
C LEU A 154 16.93 -2.81 10.00
N GLU A 155 16.57 -3.98 10.51
CA GLU A 155 17.09 -4.48 11.79
C GLU A 155 18.61 -4.72 11.73
N ASN A 156 19.09 -5.34 10.65
CA ASN A 156 20.52 -5.56 10.44
C ASN A 156 21.31 -4.24 10.41
N LEU A 157 20.77 -3.21 9.73
CA LEU A 157 21.35 -1.87 9.67
C LEU A 157 21.47 -1.19 11.05
N LYS A 158 20.55 -1.51 11.97
CA LYS A 158 20.48 -0.96 13.34
C LYS A 158 21.27 -1.76 14.36
N ARG A 159 22.01 -2.79 13.93
CA ARG A 159 22.81 -3.63 14.85
C ARG A 159 23.90 -2.85 15.57
N ILE A 160 24.41 -1.77 14.98
CA ILE A 160 25.38 -0.89 15.62
C ILE A 160 24.64 0.05 16.58
N PRO A 161 24.97 0.08 17.88
CA PRO A 161 24.20 0.84 18.88
C PRO A 161 24.07 2.35 18.61
N THR A 162 25.00 2.93 17.88
CA THR A 162 24.99 4.36 17.54
C THR A 162 24.37 4.66 16.17
N ALA A 163 23.91 3.63 15.45
CA ALA A 163 23.31 3.76 14.13
C ALA A 163 21.78 3.90 14.20
N GLY A 164 21.26 4.88 13.47
CA GLY A 164 19.85 5.02 13.14
C GLY A 164 19.64 4.74 11.66
N ALA A 165 18.57 4.04 11.33
CA ALA A 165 18.19 3.75 9.95
C ALA A 165 16.68 3.91 9.76
N ASP A 166 16.28 4.40 8.59
CA ASP A 166 14.90 4.60 8.14
C ASP A 166 14.80 4.22 6.66
N ILE A 167 13.60 3.86 6.20
CA ILE A 167 13.34 3.51 4.79
C ILE A 167 12.16 4.31 4.25
N GLN A 168 12.28 4.73 2.99
CA GLN A 168 11.21 5.39 2.26
C GLN A 168 10.97 4.65 0.95
N ILE A 169 9.73 4.23 0.72
CA ILE A 169 9.33 3.60 -0.54
C ILE A 169 8.82 4.72 -1.45
N VAL A 170 9.55 4.98 -2.53
CA VAL A 170 9.22 6.03 -3.50
C VAL A 170 8.85 5.41 -4.85
N PRO A 171 7.87 5.96 -5.58
CA PRO A 171 7.57 5.51 -6.93
C PRO A 171 8.75 5.79 -7.87
N VAL A 172 8.88 4.98 -8.91
CA VAL A 172 9.85 5.23 -9.99
C VAL A 172 9.18 6.08 -11.06
N ASP A 173 9.71 7.27 -11.30
CA ASP A 173 9.15 8.19 -12.30
C ASP A 173 9.06 7.53 -13.69
N GLY A 174 7.87 7.62 -14.29
CA GLY A 174 7.59 7.08 -15.62
C GLY A 174 7.53 5.55 -15.72
N VAL A 175 7.70 4.82 -14.61
CA VAL A 175 7.63 3.35 -14.60
C VAL A 175 6.49 2.87 -13.70
N PRO A 176 5.41 2.32 -14.25
CA PRO A 176 4.26 1.91 -13.45
C PRO A 176 4.60 0.73 -12.55
N ASN A 177 3.93 0.67 -11.40
CA ASN A 177 4.00 -0.44 -10.44
C ASN A 177 5.42 -0.76 -9.93
N GLN A 178 6.37 0.16 -10.05
CA GLN A 178 7.72 -0.01 -9.52
C GLN A 178 8.01 1.02 -8.42
N SER A 179 8.80 0.59 -7.45
CA SER A 179 9.25 1.45 -6.36
C SER A 179 10.73 1.24 -6.08
N THR A 180 11.39 2.33 -5.73
CA THR A 180 12.74 2.33 -5.15
C THR A 180 12.61 2.46 -3.63
N VAL A 181 13.41 1.70 -2.89
CA VAL A 181 13.51 1.85 -1.44
C VAL A 181 14.73 2.72 -1.14
N LEU A 182 14.50 3.92 -0.63
CA LEU A 182 15.54 4.81 -0.15
C LEU A 182 15.84 4.50 1.31
N VAL A 183 17.10 4.21 1.64
CA VAL A 183 17.57 3.91 2.99
C VAL A 183 18.29 5.13 3.54
N LYS A 184 17.72 5.75 4.57
CA LYS A 184 18.37 6.83 5.31
C LYS A 184 19.14 6.22 6.46
N TRP A 185 20.46 6.35 6.46
CA TRP A 185 21.32 5.83 7.52
C TRP A 185 22.14 6.94 8.14
N GLN A 186 22.31 6.91 9.46
CA GLN A 186 23.11 7.86 10.22
C GLN A 186 23.79 7.15 11.39
N GLN A 187 25.04 7.50 11.69
CA GLN A 187 25.73 7.01 12.88
C GLN A 187 26.28 8.17 13.71
N ARG A 188 25.89 8.21 14.98
CA ARG A 188 26.43 9.18 15.93
C ARG A 188 27.86 8.78 16.29
N LEU A 189 28.78 9.75 16.22
CA LEU A 189 30.11 9.62 16.81
C LEU A 189 29.99 9.67 18.33
N LEU A 190 30.60 8.71 19.03
CA LEU A 190 30.73 8.78 20.49
C LEU A 190 31.66 9.95 20.84
N PRO A 191 31.33 10.76 21.86
CA PRO A 191 32.18 11.84 22.35
C PRO A 191 33.49 11.33 22.96
#